data_AF-A0A920RZ41-F1
#
_entry.id   AF-A0A920RZ41-F1
#
_cell.length_a   1.000
_cell.length_b   1.000
_cell.length_c   1.000
_cell.angle_alpha   90.00
_cell.angle_beta   90.00
_cell.angle_gamma   90.00
#
_symmetry.space_group_name_H-M   'P 1'
#
loop_
_entity.id
_entity.type
_entity.pdbx_description
1 polymer ?
#
loop_
_entity_poly.entity_id
_entity_poly.type
_entity_poly.pdbx_seq_one_letter_code
_entity_poly.pdbx_strand_id
1 'polypeptide(L)'
;MSMNIVNSAIKKGETLIDTAMTLNAMHPDIIVIRHQDSGAPNLLSQKVNCAVINAGDGRREHPTQALLDALTIINRKGKVEGLKIAICGDILHSRVARSNIYLMNMLGAEV
;
A
#
# COMPACT_ATOMS: atom_id res chain seq x y z
N MET A 1 6.50 -12.53 12.57
CA MET A 1 7.33 -11.59 13.37
C MET A 1 6.90 -10.18 13.03
N SER A 2 6.76 -9.27 14.00
CA SER A 2 6.41 -7.86 13.76
C SER A 2 7.59 -6.97 14.14
N MET A 3 8.03 -6.09 13.24
CA MET A 3 9.13 -5.16 13.48
C MET A 3 8.61 -3.73 13.39
N ASN A 4 8.78 -2.96 14.47
CA ASN A 4 8.45 -1.54 14.48
C ASN A 4 9.69 -0.73 14.07
N ILE A 5 9.63 -0.12 12.89
CA ILE A 5 10.76 0.57 12.26
C ILE A 5 11.29 1.73 13.12
N VAL A 6 10.42 2.42 13.87
CA VAL A 6 10.79 3.55 14.75
C VAL A 6 11.75 3.14 15.89
N ASN A 7 11.80 1.85 16.22
CA ASN A 7 12.72 1.28 17.22
C ASN A 7 13.78 0.34 16.62
N SER A 8 13.85 0.22 15.28
CA SER A 8 14.75 -0.72 14.60
C SER A 8 15.97 -0.05 13.96
N ALA A 9 16.82 -0.86 13.32
CA ALA A 9 18.14 -0.53 12.80
C ALA A 9 18.23 0.65 11.82
N ILE A 10 17.11 1.18 11.31
CA ILE A 10 17.11 2.47 10.56
C ILE A 10 17.64 3.62 11.42
N LYS A 11 17.46 3.59 12.76
CA LYS A 11 18.10 4.57 13.67
C LYS A 11 19.63 4.48 13.69
N LYS A 12 20.22 3.36 13.27
CA LYS A 12 21.66 3.16 13.16
C LYS A 12 22.22 3.52 11.77
N GLY A 13 21.39 4.06 10.87
CA GLY A 13 21.82 4.48 9.54
C GLY A 13 21.82 3.38 8.48
N GLU A 14 21.18 2.24 8.74
CA GLU A 14 20.98 1.20 7.71
C GLU A 14 20.02 1.68 6.62
N THR A 15 20.36 1.36 5.36
CA THR A 15 19.49 1.68 4.23
C THR A 15 18.31 0.70 4.16
N LEU A 16 17.24 1.10 3.46
CA LEU A 16 16.12 0.18 3.18
C LEU A 16 16.58 -1.09 2.45
N ILE A 17 17.66 -1.01 1.66
CA ILE A 17 18.25 -2.15 0.96
C ILE A 17 18.91 -3.10 1.95
N ASP A 18 19.65 -2.60 2.94
CA ASP A 18 20.30 -3.45 3.94
C ASP A 18 19.25 -4.20 4.79
N THR A 19 18.18 -3.49 5.16
CA THR A 19 17.02 -4.10 5.83
C THR A 19 16.37 -5.16 4.94
N ALA A 20 16.22 -4.91 3.64
CA ALA A 20 15.68 -5.87 2.68
C ALA A 20 16.52 -7.16 2.61
N MET A 21 17.84 -7.03 2.52
CA MET A 21 18.75 -8.19 2.45
C MET A 21 18.71 -9.01 3.74
N THR A 22 18.65 -8.33 4.89
CA THR A 22 18.50 -8.96 6.21
C THR A 22 17.19 -9.75 6.30
N LEU A 23 16.07 -9.12 5.90
CA LEU A 23 14.77 -9.79 5.87
C LEU A 23 14.77 -10.96 4.88
N ASN A 24 15.38 -10.82 3.70
CA ASN A 24 15.45 -11.89 2.70
C ASN A 24 16.23 -13.11 3.21
N ALA A 25 17.30 -12.90 3.98
CA ALA A 25 18.10 -13.96 4.58
C ALA A 25 17.33 -14.76 5.64
N MET A 26 16.26 -14.21 6.20
CA MET A 26 15.35 -14.93 7.11
C MET A 26 14.37 -15.85 6.37
N HIS A 27 14.39 -15.85 5.04
CA HIS A 27 13.50 -16.64 4.17
C HIS A 27 12.00 -16.49 4.54
N PRO A 28 11.45 -15.27 4.60
CA PRO A 28 10.04 -15.07 4.87
C PRO A 28 9.20 -15.52 3.67
N ASP A 29 7.99 -15.99 3.93
CA ASP A 29 7.01 -16.27 2.85
C ASP A 29 6.36 -14.98 2.33
N ILE A 30 6.11 -14.01 3.22
CA ILE A 30 5.44 -12.74 2.93
C ILE A 30 6.04 -11.62 3.78
N ILE A 31 6.21 -10.44 3.20
CA ILE A 31 6.53 -9.21 3.91
C ILE A 31 5.40 -8.19 3.73
N VAL A 32 4.86 -7.69 4.83
CA VAL A 32 3.94 -6.55 4.85
C VAL A 32 4.73 -5.31 5.28
N ILE A 33 4.75 -4.28 4.43
CA ILE A 33 5.54 -3.07 4.68
C ILE A 33 4.66 -1.82 4.64
N ARG A 34 4.89 -0.93 5.61
CA ARG A 34 4.41 0.45 5.60
C ARG A 34 5.60 1.38 5.75
N HIS A 35 5.77 2.31 4.83
CA HIS A 35 6.94 3.19 4.79
C HIS A 35 6.56 4.64 4.48
N GLN A 36 7.36 5.59 4.97
CA GLN A 36 7.12 7.02 4.73
C GLN A 36 7.49 7.45 3.30
N ASP A 37 8.45 6.77 2.69
CA ASP A 37 8.91 7.07 1.33
C ASP A 37 8.04 6.36 0.29
N SER A 38 7.65 7.11 -0.74
CA SER A 38 6.89 6.57 -1.87
C SER A 38 7.77 5.64 -2.70
N GLY A 39 7.26 4.46 -3.07
CA GLY A 39 7.98 3.46 -3.86
C GLY A 39 8.85 2.49 -3.05
N ALA A 40 8.95 2.65 -1.72
CA ALA A 40 9.68 1.73 -0.87
C ALA A 40 9.23 0.25 -0.99
N PRO A 41 7.92 -0.09 -1.04
CA PRO A 41 7.48 -1.47 -1.24
C PRO A 41 7.93 -2.05 -2.59
N ASN A 42 7.96 -1.23 -3.63
CA ASN A 42 8.41 -1.63 -4.97
C ASN A 42 9.92 -1.84 -5.03
N LEU A 43 10.70 -1.02 -4.31
CA LEU A 43 12.13 -1.27 -4.17
C LEU A 43 12.38 -2.58 -3.39
N LEU A 44 11.63 -2.79 -2.31
CA LEU A 44 11.74 -4.00 -1.49
C LEU A 44 11.43 -5.26 -2.30
N SER A 45 10.36 -5.26 -3.10
CA SER A 45 9.96 -6.41 -3.93
C SER A 45 11.00 -6.79 -4.98
N GLN A 46 11.89 -5.87 -5.38
CA GLN A 46 13.00 -6.16 -6.29
C GLN A 46 14.21 -6.81 -5.59
N LYS A 47 14.23 -6.84 -4.26
CA LYS A 47 15.38 -7.30 -3.45
C LYS A 47 15.09 -8.54 -2.61
N VAL A 48 13.82 -8.92 -2.48
CA VAL A 48 13.39 -10.10 -1.72
C VAL A 48 12.76 -11.12 -2.66
N ASN A 49 12.86 -12.40 -2.31
CA ASN A 49 12.29 -13.50 -3.11
C ASN A 49 10.83 -13.80 -2.78
N CYS A 50 10.28 -13.15 -1.74
CA CYS A 50 8.94 -13.40 -1.22
C CYS A 50 7.92 -12.38 -1.72
N ALA A 51 6.63 -12.63 -1.46
CA ALA A 51 5.59 -11.65 -1.76
C ALA A 51 5.73 -10.40 -0.87
N VAL A 52 5.52 -9.22 -1.44
CA VAL A 52 5.51 -7.95 -0.71
C VAL A 52 4.13 -7.30 -0.78
N ILE A 53 3.56 -6.99 0.38
CA ILE A 53 2.27 -6.34 0.52
C ILE A 53 2.48 -4.90 0.98
N ASN A 54 2.02 -3.94 0.16
CA ASN A 54 2.03 -2.52 0.49
C ASN A 54 0.89 -2.18 1.46
N ALA A 55 1.23 -1.94 2.73
CA ALA A 55 0.32 -1.44 3.77
C ALA A 55 0.33 0.11 3.86
N GLY A 56 0.92 0.80 2.89
CA GLY A 56 0.93 2.24 2.71
C GLY A 56 2.33 2.79 2.50
N ASP A 57 2.56 3.51 1.40
CA ASP A 57 3.84 4.15 1.08
C ASP A 57 3.68 5.65 0.82
N GLY A 58 4.28 6.45 1.69
CA GLY A 58 4.24 7.90 1.63
C GLY A 58 2.84 8.47 1.34
N ARG A 59 2.75 9.25 0.27
CA ARG A 59 1.49 9.81 -0.27
C ARG A 59 1.02 9.09 -1.53
N ARG A 60 1.65 7.98 -1.91
CA ARG A 60 1.46 7.32 -3.20
C ARG A 60 0.27 6.38 -3.17
N GLU A 61 0.34 5.29 -2.42
CA GLU A 61 -0.71 4.27 -2.43
C GLU A 61 -1.02 3.71 -1.03
N HIS A 62 -2.25 3.20 -0.90
CA HIS A 62 -2.70 2.33 0.17
C HIS A 62 -3.67 1.28 -0.40
N PRO A 63 -3.17 0.30 -1.18
CA PRO A 63 -4.01 -0.54 -2.02
C PRO A 63 -5.00 -1.40 -1.21
N THR A 64 -4.58 -1.90 -0.05
CA THR A 64 -5.46 -2.69 0.84
C THR A 64 -6.66 -1.89 1.36
N GLN A 65 -6.52 -0.57 1.55
CA GLN A 65 -7.64 0.29 1.95
C GLN A 65 -8.62 0.46 0.79
N ALA A 66 -8.12 0.70 -0.44
CA ALA A 66 -8.98 0.82 -1.61
C ALA A 66 -9.75 -0.48 -1.91
N LEU A 67 -9.10 -1.64 -1.74
CA LEU A 67 -9.75 -2.95 -1.88
C LEU A 67 -10.86 -3.15 -0.84
N LEU A 68 -10.64 -2.75 0.42
CA LEU A 68 -11.66 -2.80 1.46
C LEU A 68 -12.86 -1.89 1.14
N ASP A 69 -12.59 -0.69 0.64
CA ASP A 69 -13.63 0.28 0.28
C ASP A 69 -14.46 -0.24 -0.91
N ALA A 70 -13.81 -0.80 -1.94
CA ALA A 70 -14.49 -1.42 -3.08
C ALA A 70 -15.34 -2.63 -2.66
N LEU A 71 -14.80 -3.51 -1.81
CA LEU A 71 -15.55 -4.65 -1.25
C LEU A 71 -16.79 -4.17 -0.48
N THR A 72 -16.65 -3.08 0.27
CA THR A 72 -17.78 -2.47 1.00
C THR A 72 -18.86 -1.97 0.05
N ILE A 73 -18.48 -1.30 -1.05
CA ILE A 73 -19.42 -0.86 -2.08
C ILE A 73 -20.11 -2.06 -2.72
N ILE A 74 -19.36 -3.09 -3.13
CA ILE A 74 -19.92 -4.31 -3.74
C ILE A 74 -20.94 -4.96 -2.80
N ASN A 75 -20.61 -5.12 -1.51
CA ASN A 75 -21.52 -5.72 -0.53
C ASN A 75 -22.80 -4.89 -0.30
N ARG A 76 -22.75 -3.57 -0.50
CA ARG A 76 -23.87 -2.66 -0.24
C ARG A 76 -24.68 -2.27 -1.48
N LYS A 77 -24.07 -2.32 -2.66
CA LYS A 77 -24.62 -1.81 -3.93
C LYS A 77 -24.61 -2.87 -5.04
N GLY A 78 -24.04 -4.05 -4.80
CA GLY A 78 -23.94 -5.17 -5.75
C GLY A 78 -22.74 -5.06 -6.69
N LYS A 79 -22.44 -3.86 -7.21
CA LYS A 79 -21.29 -3.61 -8.07
C LYS A 79 -20.79 -2.16 -7.98
N VAL A 80 -19.57 -1.91 -8.46
CA VAL A 80 -18.96 -0.57 -8.57
C VAL A 80 -19.26 0.08 -9.92
N GLU A 81 -19.33 -0.72 -10.99
CA GLU A 81 -19.57 -0.26 -12.36
C GLU A 81 -20.85 0.59 -12.49
N GLY A 82 -20.73 1.75 -13.14
CA GLY A 82 -21.82 2.68 -13.41
C GLY A 82 -22.19 3.58 -12.22
N LEU A 83 -21.52 3.47 -11.08
CA LEU A 83 -21.70 4.39 -9.96
C LEU A 83 -21.00 5.73 -10.23
N LYS A 84 -21.60 6.81 -9.72
CA LYS A 84 -20.93 8.11 -9.57
C LYS A 84 -20.45 8.27 -8.13
N ILE A 85 -19.16 8.47 -7.92
CA ILE A 85 -18.54 8.46 -6.60
C ILE A 85 -17.82 9.78 -6.36
N ALA A 86 -18.32 10.60 -5.44
CA ALA A 86 -17.60 11.80 -5.01
C ALA A 86 -16.62 11.47 -3.88
N ILE A 87 -15.36 11.93 -4.00
CA ILE A 87 -14.36 11.89 -2.92
C ILE A 87 -14.09 13.32 -2.48
N CYS A 88 -14.37 13.64 -1.20
CA CYS A 88 -14.28 14.99 -0.66
C CYS A 88 -13.17 15.10 0.39
N GLY A 89 -12.26 16.07 0.24
CA GLY A 89 -11.18 16.35 1.20
C GLY A 89 -9.88 16.78 0.52
N ASP A 90 -8.74 16.56 1.18
CA ASP A 90 -7.41 16.82 0.61
C ASP A 90 -7.01 15.70 -0.37
N ILE A 91 -7.39 15.87 -1.63
CA ILE A 91 -7.14 14.89 -2.69
C ILE A 91 -5.65 14.84 -3.06
N LEU A 92 -4.98 15.99 -3.07
CA LEU A 92 -3.59 16.11 -3.53
C LEU A 92 -2.64 15.30 -2.64
N HIS A 93 -2.88 15.28 -1.33
CA HIS A 93 -1.99 14.63 -0.36
C HIS A 93 -2.48 13.27 0.15
N SER A 94 -3.68 12.83 -0.22
CA SER A 94 -4.25 11.58 0.28
C SER A 94 -3.90 10.38 -0.59
N ARG A 95 -3.05 9.48 -0.06
CA ARG A 95 -2.80 8.15 -0.66
C ARG A 95 -4.07 7.31 -0.79
N VAL A 96 -5.04 7.50 0.12
CA VAL A 96 -6.32 6.76 0.10
C VAL A 96 -7.19 7.27 -1.04
N ALA A 97 -7.32 8.58 -1.19
CA ALA A 97 -8.08 9.17 -2.31
C ALA A 97 -7.50 8.71 -3.64
N ARG A 98 -6.17 8.78 -3.80
CA ARG A 98 -5.49 8.35 -5.03
C ARG A 98 -5.70 6.87 -5.35
N SER A 99 -5.53 5.98 -4.37
CA SER A 99 -5.75 4.54 -4.56
C SER A 99 -7.21 4.22 -4.90
N ASN A 100 -8.18 4.91 -4.27
CA ASN A 100 -9.59 4.76 -4.62
C ASN A 100 -9.89 5.28 -6.02
N ILE A 101 -9.41 6.45 -6.42
CA ILE A 101 -9.61 6.98 -7.78
C ILE A 101 -9.13 5.96 -8.82
N TYR A 102 -7.94 5.37 -8.63
CA TYR A 102 -7.42 4.36 -9.56
C TYR A 102 -8.31 3.11 -9.63
N LEU A 103 -8.62 2.52 -8.47
CA LEU A 103 -9.39 1.28 -8.41
C LEU A 103 -10.84 1.47 -8.89
N MET A 104 -11.51 2.53 -8.47
CA MET A 104 -12.93 2.76 -8.81
C MET A 104 -13.10 3.05 -10.30
N ASN A 105 -12.20 3.83 -10.92
CA ASN A 105 -12.20 4.00 -12.38
C ASN A 105 -11.93 2.67 -13.11
N MET A 106 -10.99 1.85 -12.62
CA MET A 106 -10.73 0.52 -13.20
C MET A 106 -11.95 -0.42 -13.10
N LEU A 107 -12.75 -0.28 -12.05
CA LEU A 107 -14.00 -1.03 -11.85
C LEU A 107 -15.21 -0.42 -12.58
N GLY A 108 -15.03 0.66 -13.35
CA GLY A 108 -16.07 1.26 -14.19
C GLY A 108 -16.98 2.27 -13.49
N ALA A 109 -16.56 2.85 -12.36
CA ALA A 109 -17.24 4.01 -11.76
C ALA A 109 -16.74 5.33 -12.40
N GLU A 110 -17.59 6.36 -12.33
CA GLU A 110 -17.24 7.76 -12.58
C GLU A 110 -16.89 8.41 -11.23
N VAL A 111 -15.65 8.90 -11.09
CA VAL A 111 -15.11 9.45 -9.82
C VAL A 111 -14.78 10.93 -9.98
#